data_AF-A0A2D5QG11-F1
#
_entry.id   AF-A0A2D5QG11-F1
#
_cell.length_a   1.000
_cell.length_b   1.000
_cell.length_c   1.000
_cell.angle_alpha   90.00
_cell.angle_beta   90.00
_cell.angle_gamma   90.00
#
_symmetry.space_group_name_H-M   'P 1'
#
loop_
_entity.id
_entity.type
_entity.pdbx_description
1 polymer ?
#
loop_
_entity_poly.entity_id
_entity_poly.type
_entity_poly.pdbx_seq_one_letter_code
_entity_poly.pdbx_strand_id
1 'polypeptide(L)'
;MGKKKSIAIIGSGISGLSSAYFLRDKYDLTVYEKNAVLGGHSRTISILTKNQKKLEVDTGFIVLNDRTYPLLNKLLKDIKIEIKDTEMSFSISTNNGQLEWAGSSLNTLFAQRKNLFNLSMLRGVLDILKFNAYAKDFIKKSPNLSLGELIQKMNLKAWFRDYYILPMGGAIWSCPSNTMLNFPATTFVNFFENHGLLSLKNRPQWHTLKNKSKEYVRALEISIEKNGIIKKKY
;
A
#
# COMPACT_ATOMS: atom_id res chain seq x y z
N MET A 1 -20.81 29.58 28.61
CA MET A 1 -19.93 28.77 27.75
C MET A 1 -19.89 29.41 26.38
N GLY A 2 -18.70 29.73 25.85
CA GLY A 2 -18.57 30.36 24.52
C GLY A 2 -19.05 29.43 23.40
N LYS A 3 -19.63 29.99 22.33
CA LYS A 3 -20.07 29.26 21.15
C LYS A 3 -18.87 28.51 20.54
N LYS A 4 -18.98 27.20 20.32
CA LYS A 4 -17.95 26.43 19.62
C LYS A 4 -17.73 27.03 18.23
N LYS A 5 -16.47 27.14 17.79
CA LYS A 5 -16.16 27.54 16.41
C LYS A 5 -16.65 26.44 15.46
N SER A 6 -17.24 26.84 14.34
CA SER A 6 -17.69 25.90 13.30
C SER A 6 -16.57 25.59 12.33
N ILE A 7 -16.40 24.33 11.95
CA ILE A 7 -15.40 23.86 10.98
C ILE A 7 -16.09 22.99 9.93
N ALA A 8 -15.81 23.28 8.65
CA ALA A 8 -16.18 22.41 7.54
C ALA A 8 -14.98 21.58 7.08
N ILE A 9 -15.18 20.27 6.91
CA ILE A 9 -14.20 19.34 6.36
C ILE A 9 -14.71 18.87 5.00
N ILE A 10 -13.91 19.05 3.94
CA ILE A 10 -14.27 18.67 2.58
C ILE A 10 -13.58 17.35 2.23
N GLY A 11 -14.39 16.32 1.98
CA GLY A 11 -13.97 14.95 1.70
C GLY A 11 -13.98 14.05 2.94
N SER A 12 -14.52 12.84 2.78
CA SER A 12 -14.61 11.82 3.83
C SER A 12 -13.69 10.62 3.60
N GLY A 13 -12.55 10.84 2.93
CA GLY A 13 -11.44 9.88 2.94
C GLY A 13 -10.85 9.71 4.34
N ILE A 14 -9.86 8.82 4.50
CA ILE A 14 -9.21 8.57 5.79
C ILE A 14 -8.74 9.86 6.48
N SER A 15 -8.15 10.81 5.75
CA SER A 15 -7.68 12.09 6.28
C SER A 15 -8.81 12.98 6.81
N GLY A 16 -9.93 13.07 6.08
CA GLY A 16 -11.10 13.84 6.49
C GLY A 16 -11.79 13.24 7.70
N LEU A 17 -12.02 11.92 7.68
CA LEU A 17 -12.64 11.20 8.79
C LEU A 17 -11.76 11.20 10.05
N SER A 18 -10.44 11.03 9.93
CA SER A 18 -9.54 11.11 11.08
C SER A 18 -9.50 12.52 11.66
N SER A 19 -9.48 13.55 10.81
CA SER A 19 -9.53 14.95 11.25
C SER A 19 -10.82 15.24 11.99
N ALA A 20 -11.96 14.83 11.42
CA ALA A 20 -13.27 14.98 12.05
C ALA A 20 -13.32 14.24 13.39
N TYR A 21 -12.82 13.01 13.44
CA TYR A 21 -12.73 12.22 14.67
C TYR A 21 -12.00 12.98 15.77
N PHE A 22 -10.79 13.50 15.54
CA PHE A 22 -10.03 14.18 16.61
C PHE A 22 -10.56 15.58 16.97
N LEU A 23 -11.33 16.23 16.10
CA LEU A 23 -11.88 17.57 16.32
C LEU A 23 -13.29 17.58 16.93
N ARG A 24 -14.02 16.46 16.87
CA ARG A 24 -15.47 16.34 17.17
C ARG A 24 -15.90 16.91 18.51
N ASP A 25 -15.06 16.84 19.54
CA ASP A 25 -15.44 17.28 20.89
C ASP A 25 -15.20 18.78 21.11
N LYS A 26 -14.37 19.41 20.28
CA LYS A 26 -13.92 20.80 20.44
C LYS A 26 -14.65 21.80 19.53
N TYR A 27 -15.13 21.35 18.38
CA TYR A 27 -15.69 22.20 17.33
C TYR A 27 -17.09 21.74 16.94
N ASP A 28 -17.85 22.65 16.33
CA ASP A 28 -19.10 22.32 15.63
C ASP A 28 -18.74 21.90 14.20
N LEU A 29 -18.78 20.59 13.93
CA LEU A 29 -18.23 20.01 12.70
C LEU A 29 -19.30 19.72 11.65
N THR A 30 -19.02 20.07 10.41
CA THR A 30 -19.71 19.51 9.24
C THR A 30 -18.72 18.86 8.28
N VAL A 31 -18.90 17.58 7.98
CA VAL A 31 -18.13 16.85 6.96
C VAL A 31 -18.96 16.80 5.68
N TYR A 32 -18.37 17.20 4.56
CA TYR A 32 -19.00 17.16 3.24
C TYR A 32 -18.35 16.07 2.39
N GLU A 33 -19.16 15.16 1.86
CA GLU A 33 -18.74 14.09 0.96
C GLU A 33 -19.54 14.15 -0.34
N LYS A 34 -18.82 14.11 -1.46
CA LYS A 34 -19.42 14.12 -2.80
C LYS A 34 -20.16 12.81 -3.11
N ASN A 35 -19.67 11.68 -2.60
CA ASN A 35 -20.23 10.37 -2.84
C ASN A 35 -21.38 10.01 -1.88
N ALA A 36 -22.09 8.93 -2.20
CA ALA A 36 -23.10 8.35 -1.30
C ALA A 36 -22.49 7.54 -0.14
N VAL A 37 -21.19 7.27 -0.20
CA VAL A 37 -20.47 6.42 0.76
C VAL A 37 -19.24 7.18 1.27
N LEU A 38 -18.89 6.94 2.54
CA LEU A 38 -17.69 7.49 3.15
C LEU A 38 -16.48 6.58 2.91
N GLY A 39 -15.28 7.08 3.17
CA GLY A 39 -14.05 6.29 3.22
C GLY A 39 -13.11 6.48 2.02
N GLY A 40 -13.60 6.94 0.87
CA GLY A 40 -12.78 7.15 -0.33
C GLY A 40 -12.10 5.86 -0.80
N HIS A 41 -10.77 5.79 -0.75
CA HIS A 41 -10.00 4.58 -1.07
C HIS A 41 -10.17 3.45 -0.05
N SER A 42 -10.70 3.73 1.13
CA SER A 42 -11.07 2.69 2.09
C SER A 42 -12.45 2.16 1.76
N ARG A 43 -12.46 1.23 0.82
CA ARG A 43 -13.65 0.79 0.10
C ARG A 43 -13.78 -0.72 0.12
N THR A 44 -14.80 -1.18 0.84
CA THR A 44 -15.26 -2.57 0.79
C THR A 44 -16.46 -2.69 -0.14
N ILE A 45 -16.42 -3.65 -1.06
CA ILE A 45 -17.57 -4.06 -1.87
C ILE A 45 -18.07 -5.43 -1.43
N SER A 46 -19.35 -5.70 -1.67
CA SER A 46 -19.93 -7.03 -1.49
C SER A 46 -20.13 -7.69 -2.83
N ILE A 47 -19.64 -8.91 -3.00
CA ILE A 47 -19.86 -9.74 -4.18
C ILE A 47 -20.57 -11.04 -3.77
N LEU A 48 -21.36 -11.60 -4.68
CA LEU A 48 -21.95 -12.92 -4.50
C LEU A 48 -21.03 -13.97 -5.15
N THR A 49 -20.65 -14.97 -4.37
CA THR A 49 -19.93 -16.14 -4.89
C THR A 49 -20.85 -17.02 -5.74
N LYS A 50 -20.28 -17.98 -6.47
CA LYS A 50 -21.05 -18.98 -7.25
C LYS A 50 -22.11 -19.71 -6.40
N ASN A 51 -21.83 -19.89 -5.10
CA ASN A 51 -22.73 -20.56 -4.16
C ASN A 51 -23.66 -19.56 -3.44
N GLN A 52 -23.87 -18.37 -4.00
CA GLN A 52 -24.69 -17.27 -3.46
C GLN A 52 -24.28 -16.75 -2.06
N LYS A 53 -23.09 -17.14 -1.56
CA LYS A 53 -22.56 -16.56 -0.33
C LYS A 53 -22.03 -15.15 -0.60
N LYS A 54 -22.42 -14.20 0.25
CA LYS A 54 -21.92 -12.83 0.23
C LYS A 54 -20.48 -12.81 0.74
N LEU A 55 -19.57 -12.28 -0.07
CA LEU A 55 -18.16 -12.08 0.26
C LEU A 55 -17.84 -10.59 0.21
N GLU A 56 -17.10 -10.12 1.20
CA GLU A 56 -16.68 -8.73 1.29
C GLU A 56 -15.22 -8.59 0.89
N VAL A 57 -14.96 -7.65 -0.03
CA VAL A 57 -13.65 -7.47 -0.66
C VAL A 57 -13.25 -6.01 -0.54
N ASP A 58 -12.09 -5.75 0.05
CA ASP A 58 -11.47 -4.42 0.02
C ASP A 58 -10.82 -4.19 -1.34
N THR A 59 -11.07 -3.02 -1.93
CA THR A 59 -10.67 -2.68 -3.31
C THR A 59 -9.68 -1.52 -3.40
N GLY A 60 -9.31 -0.92 -2.27
CA GLY A 60 -8.29 0.11 -2.20
C GLY A 60 -7.35 -0.15 -1.03
N PHE A 61 -7.70 0.32 0.17
CA PHE A 61 -6.94 -0.01 1.37
C PHE A 61 -7.18 -1.46 1.80
N ILE A 62 -6.14 -2.31 1.73
CA ILE A 62 -6.24 -3.74 2.02
C ILE A 62 -5.33 -4.22 3.18
N VAL A 63 -4.18 -3.56 3.38
CA VAL A 63 -3.16 -3.96 4.35
C VAL A 63 -2.46 -2.77 5.00
N LEU A 64 -1.91 -3.01 6.18
CA LEU A 64 -1.05 -2.09 6.92
C LEU A 64 0.07 -2.87 7.63
N ASN A 65 1.03 -2.16 8.21
CA ASN A 65 2.11 -2.75 8.99
C ASN A 65 2.54 -1.81 10.14
N ASP A 66 3.19 -2.38 11.15
CA ASP A 66 3.49 -1.68 12.40
C ASP A 66 4.56 -0.59 12.27
N ARG A 67 5.40 -0.68 11.24
CA ARG A 67 6.48 0.29 10.99
C ARG A 67 5.97 1.54 10.28
N THR A 68 5.17 1.36 9.24
CA THR A 68 4.76 2.42 8.31
C THR A 68 3.53 3.17 8.81
N TYR A 69 2.67 2.53 9.60
CA TYR A 69 1.34 3.05 9.93
C TYR A 69 1.10 3.28 11.44
N PRO A 70 2.03 3.90 12.20
CA PRO A 70 1.89 4.02 13.66
C PRO A 70 0.67 4.85 14.08
N LEU A 71 0.31 5.89 13.32
CA LEU A 71 -0.85 6.72 13.63
C LEU A 71 -2.17 6.02 13.30
N LEU A 72 -2.22 5.28 12.18
CA LEU A 72 -3.40 4.50 11.83
C LEU A 72 -3.62 3.37 12.84
N ASN A 73 -2.56 2.66 13.26
CA ASN A 73 -2.65 1.64 14.30
C ASN A 73 -3.22 2.20 15.61
N LYS A 74 -2.77 3.38 16.04
CA LYS A 74 -3.33 4.07 17.21
C LYS A 74 -4.81 4.40 17.02
N LEU A 75 -5.16 5.00 15.87
CA LEU A 75 -6.55 5.30 15.56
C LEU A 75 -7.43 4.05 15.63
N LEU A 76 -7.05 2.98 14.92
CA LEU A 76 -7.80 1.72 14.89
C LEU A 76 -7.98 1.13 16.29
N LYS A 77 -6.95 1.21 17.15
CA LYS A 77 -7.04 0.81 18.56
C LYS A 77 -8.06 1.67 19.33
N ASP A 78 -8.03 2.98 19.16
CA ASP A 78 -8.94 3.92 19.83
C ASP A 78 -10.41 3.68 19.44
N ILE A 79 -10.66 3.36 18.17
CA ILE A 79 -12.00 2.99 17.66
C ILE A 79 -12.30 1.48 17.77
N LYS A 80 -11.46 0.72 18.49
CA LYS A 80 -11.64 -0.71 18.80
C LYS A 80 -11.81 -1.61 17.58
N ILE A 81 -11.04 -1.36 16.52
CA ILE A 81 -11.05 -2.16 15.30
C ILE A 81 -10.00 -3.24 15.39
N GLU A 82 -10.42 -4.49 15.19
CA GLU A 82 -9.52 -5.65 15.16
C GLU A 82 -8.73 -5.72 13.85
N ILE A 83 -7.41 -5.78 13.99
CA ILE A 83 -6.47 -6.17 12.94
C ILE A 83 -6.12 -7.66 13.10
N LYS A 84 -5.75 -8.30 12.00
CA LYS A 84 -5.25 -9.68 12.00
C LYS A 84 -4.00 -9.77 11.13
N ASP A 85 -3.12 -10.70 11.49
CA ASP A 85 -1.94 -11.01 10.70
C ASP A 85 -2.33 -11.43 9.28
N THR A 86 -1.53 -10.99 8.33
CA THR A 86 -1.62 -11.37 6.93
C THR A 86 -0.24 -11.39 6.30
N GLU A 87 -0.16 -11.95 5.11
CA GLU A 87 1.07 -11.98 4.33
C GLU A 87 0.89 -11.15 3.06
N MET A 88 1.95 -10.43 2.68
CA MET A 88 2.05 -9.78 1.38
C MET A 88 3.16 -10.46 0.60
N SER A 89 2.77 -11.39 -0.26
CA SER A 89 3.68 -12.10 -1.17
C SER A 89 3.67 -11.47 -2.57
N PHE A 90 4.73 -11.74 -3.33
CA PHE A 90 4.86 -11.28 -4.71
C PHE A 90 5.38 -12.43 -5.58
N SER A 91 4.73 -12.60 -6.73
CA SER A 91 5.12 -13.52 -7.79
C SER A 91 4.88 -12.89 -9.15
N ILE A 92 5.59 -13.39 -10.16
CA ILE A 92 5.39 -13.02 -11.54
C ILE A 92 5.22 -14.29 -12.38
N SER A 93 4.33 -14.22 -13.37
CA SER A 93 4.23 -15.18 -14.47
C SER A 93 4.13 -14.37 -15.76
N THR A 94 5.02 -14.65 -16.72
CA THR A 94 5.09 -13.91 -17.99
C THR A 94 4.89 -14.84 -19.17
N ASN A 95 4.31 -14.32 -20.26
CA ASN A 95 4.14 -15.02 -21.54
C ASN A 95 3.63 -16.45 -21.38
N ASN A 96 2.49 -16.61 -20.68
CA ASN A 96 1.87 -17.91 -20.40
C ASN A 96 2.82 -18.92 -19.71
N GLY A 97 3.59 -18.46 -18.72
CA GLY A 97 4.48 -19.31 -17.92
C GLY A 97 5.88 -19.49 -18.51
N GLN A 98 6.28 -18.69 -19.50
CA GLN A 98 7.64 -18.74 -20.04
C GLN A 98 8.71 -18.52 -18.95
N LEU A 99 8.47 -17.54 -18.07
CA LEU A 99 9.23 -17.24 -16.87
C LEU A 99 8.29 -17.03 -15.69
N GLU A 100 8.53 -17.78 -14.62
CA GLU A 100 7.81 -17.69 -13.36
C GLU A 100 8.78 -17.71 -12.18
N TRP A 101 8.59 -16.81 -11.22
CA TRP A 101 9.32 -16.81 -9.96
C TRP A 101 8.51 -16.10 -8.86
N ALA A 102 8.78 -16.44 -7.59
CA ALA A 102 8.23 -15.74 -6.43
C ALA A 102 9.30 -15.46 -5.36
N GLY A 103 9.12 -14.39 -4.60
CA GLY A 103 10.09 -13.93 -3.61
C GLY A 103 9.98 -14.57 -2.22
N SER A 104 9.18 -15.63 -2.06
CA SER A 104 8.88 -16.24 -0.76
C SER A 104 9.97 -17.20 -0.24
N SER A 105 10.76 -17.81 -1.12
CA SER A 105 11.87 -18.71 -0.75
C SER A 105 12.80 -18.93 -1.95
N LEU A 106 13.97 -19.54 -1.73
CA LEU A 106 14.82 -19.99 -2.85
C LEU A 106 14.11 -21.03 -3.73
N ASN A 107 13.28 -21.88 -3.13
CA ASN A 107 12.54 -22.89 -3.86
C ASN A 107 11.54 -22.27 -4.85
N THR A 108 10.85 -21.20 -4.44
CA THR A 108 9.88 -20.48 -5.26
C THR A 108 10.52 -19.44 -6.16
N LEU A 109 11.70 -18.94 -5.82
CA LEU A 109 12.53 -18.16 -6.73
C LEU A 109 12.92 -19.02 -7.95
N PHE A 110 13.36 -20.26 -7.71
CA PHE A 110 13.66 -21.24 -8.76
C PHE A 110 12.53 -22.26 -8.93
N ALA A 111 11.27 -21.81 -8.96
CA ALA A 111 10.11 -22.68 -9.20
C ALA A 111 10.27 -23.46 -10.52
N GLN A 112 10.86 -22.81 -11.53
CA GLN A 112 11.31 -23.44 -12.76
C GLN A 112 12.81 -23.76 -12.67
N ARG A 113 13.15 -25.05 -12.48
CA ARG A 113 14.55 -25.49 -12.24
C ARG A 113 15.52 -25.15 -13.37
N LYS A 114 15.03 -25.06 -14.62
CA LYS A 114 15.82 -24.57 -15.77
C LYS A 114 16.47 -23.21 -15.51
N ASN A 115 15.86 -22.38 -14.67
CA ASN A 115 16.35 -21.04 -14.37
C ASN A 115 17.57 -21.02 -13.42
N LEU A 116 17.93 -22.16 -12.81
CA LEU A 116 19.22 -22.29 -12.10
C LEU A 116 20.42 -22.08 -13.04
N PHE A 117 20.23 -22.31 -14.34
CA PHE A 117 21.26 -22.10 -15.36
C PHE A 117 21.01 -20.85 -16.22
N ASN A 118 19.96 -20.08 -15.90
CA ASN A 118 19.64 -18.85 -16.62
C ASN A 118 20.52 -17.70 -16.10
N LEU A 119 21.63 -17.45 -16.78
CA LEU A 119 22.60 -16.42 -16.41
C LEU A 119 21.98 -15.02 -16.25
N SER A 120 20.97 -14.68 -17.07
CA SER A 120 20.30 -13.39 -16.98
C SER A 120 19.52 -13.26 -15.67
N MET A 121 18.83 -14.33 -15.27
CA MET A 121 18.10 -14.38 -14.00
C MET A 121 19.04 -14.36 -12.80
N LEU A 122 20.11 -15.15 -12.82
CA LEU A 122 21.09 -15.16 -11.73
C LEU A 122 21.72 -13.78 -11.51
N ARG A 123 22.10 -13.09 -12.60
CA ARG A 123 22.58 -11.69 -12.54
C ARG A 123 21.50 -10.76 -12.00
N GLY A 124 20.26 -10.94 -12.43
CA GLY A 124 19.12 -10.17 -11.92
C GLY A 124 18.88 -10.36 -10.42
N VAL A 125 19.05 -11.57 -9.89
CA VAL A 125 18.98 -11.84 -8.45
C VAL A 125 20.10 -11.13 -7.70
N LEU A 126 21.32 -11.12 -8.24
CA LEU A 126 22.43 -10.34 -7.67
C LEU A 126 22.13 -8.83 -7.70
N ASP A 127 21.50 -8.34 -8.78
CA ASP A 127 21.06 -6.95 -8.89
C ASP A 127 19.98 -6.61 -7.85
N ILE A 128 19.08 -7.54 -7.50
CA ILE A 128 18.12 -7.35 -6.39
C ILE A 128 18.87 -7.14 -5.07
N LEU A 129 19.86 -7.98 -4.78
CA LEU A 129 20.67 -7.85 -3.56
C LEU A 129 21.43 -6.52 -3.54
N LYS A 130 22.01 -6.12 -4.69
CA LYS A 130 22.69 -4.84 -4.86
C LYS A 130 21.74 -3.65 -4.67
N PHE A 131 20.56 -3.69 -5.26
CA PHE A 131 19.54 -2.65 -5.09
C PHE A 131 19.14 -2.51 -3.62
N ASN A 132 18.82 -3.63 -2.97
CA ASN A 132 18.42 -3.67 -1.56
C ASN A 132 19.51 -3.12 -0.62
N ALA A 133 20.77 -3.40 -0.91
CA ALA A 133 21.90 -2.93 -0.10
C ALA A 133 22.20 -1.44 -0.30
N TYR A 134 22.14 -0.93 -1.54
CA TYR A 134 22.74 0.36 -1.87
C TYR A 134 21.75 1.44 -2.33
N ALA A 135 20.51 1.11 -2.68
CA ALA A 135 19.59 2.09 -3.29
C ALA A 135 19.36 3.33 -2.41
N LYS A 136 19.29 3.18 -1.09
CA LYS A 136 19.17 4.30 -0.14
C LYS A 136 20.34 5.28 -0.22
N ASP A 137 21.55 4.78 -0.34
CA ASP A 137 22.74 5.65 -0.39
C ASP A 137 22.83 6.38 -1.73
N PHE A 138 22.36 5.74 -2.81
CA PHE A 138 22.25 6.38 -4.11
C PHE A 138 21.23 7.53 -4.10
N ILE A 139 20.02 7.33 -3.57
CA ILE A 139 19.00 8.39 -3.51
C ILE A 139 19.40 9.53 -2.57
N LYS A 140 20.17 9.27 -1.50
CA LYS A 140 20.72 10.34 -0.64
C LYS A 140 21.71 11.23 -1.39
N LYS A 141 22.55 10.65 -2.24
CA LYS A 141 23.55 11.38 -3.04
C LYS A 141 22.94 12.03 -4.28
N SER A 142 21.77 11.57 -4.74
CA SER A 142 21.13 12.04 -5.96
C SER A 142 19.60 11.95 -5.81
N PRO A 143 18.97 12.88 -5.08
CA PRO A 143 17.57 12.77 -4.68
C PRO A 143 16.56 12.96 -5.82
N ASN A 144 17.00 13.54 -6.94
CA ASN A 144 16.13 13.92 -8.06
C ASN A 144 16.15 12.92 -9.22
N LEU A 145 16.72 11.72 -9.03
CA LEU A 145 16.69 10.69 -10.06
C LEU A 145 15.28 10.13 -10.23
N SER A 146 14.90 9.88 -11.47
CA SER A 146 13.85 8.92 -11.82
C SER A 146 14.31 7.48 -11.54
N LEU A 147 13.36 6.55 -11.44
CA LEU A 147 13.64 5.14 -11.23
C LEU A 147 14.51 4.57 -12.36
N GLY A 148 14.27 4.97 -13.61
CA GLY A 148 15.07 4.58 -14.77
C GLY A 148 16.52 5.06 -14.66
N GLU A 149 16.74 6.32 -14.29
CA GLU A 149 18.09 6.87 -14.08
C GLU A 149 18.80 6.18 -12.92
N LEU A 150 18.09 5.85 -11.83
CA LEU A 150 18.67 5.09 -10.72
C LEU A 150 19.14 3.70 -11.19
N ILE A 151 18.30 2.98 -11.96
CA ILE A 151 18.63 1.67 -12.53
C ILE A 151 19.89 1.75 -13.39
N GLN A 152 19.98 2.76 -14.27
CA GLN A 152 21.15 3.00 -15.11
C GLN A 152 22.39 3.33 -14.28
N LYS A 153 22.28 4.25 -13.31
CA LYS A 153 23.39 4.70 -12.46
C LYS A 153 23.93 3.58 -11.57
N MET A 154 23.07 2.67 -11.13
CA MET A 154 23.44 1.47 -10.39
C MET A 154 23.90 0.31 -11.29
N ASN A 155 23.85 0.48 -12.62
CA ASN A 155 24.19 -0.55 -13.62
C ASN A 155 23.39 -1.86 -13.42
N LEU A 156 22.12 -1.75 -13.06
CA LEU A 156 21.22 -2.89 -12.86
C LEU A 156 20.68 -3.36 -14.22
N LYS A 157 20.65 -4.68 -14.43
CA LYS A 157 20.43 -5.26 -15.76
C LYS A 157 18.95 -5.37 -16.12
N ALA A 158 18.70 -5.63 -17.41
CA ALA A 158 17.36 -5.74 -17.97
C ALA A 158 16.48 -6.74 -17.22
N TRP A 159 17.02 -7.88 -16.76
CA TRP A 159 16.23 -8.84 -16.00
C TRP A 159 15.68 -8.25 -14.69
N PHE A 160 16.52 -7.55 -13.92
CA PHE A 160 16.09 -6.83 -12.71
C PHE A 160 15.02 -5.79 -13.03
N ARG A 161 15.21 -5.04 -14.13
CA ARG A 161 14.25 -4.02 -14.57
C ARG A 161 12.90 -4.66 -14.93
N ASP A 162 12.91 -5.59 -15.87
CA ASP A 162 11.71 -6.04 -16.58
C ASP A 162 10.93 -7.12 -15.82
N TYR A 163 11.61 -7.91 -14.98
CA TYR A 163 11.00 -9.05 -14.28
C TYR A 163 10.95 -8.91 -12.77
N TYR A 164 11.47 -7.82 -12.20
CA TYR A 164 11.39 -7.52 -10.78
C TYR A 164 10.84 -6.12 -10.48
N ILE A 165 11.60 -5.07 -10.78
CA ILE A 165 11.30 -3.73 -10.25
C ILE A 165 10.07 -3.10 -10.92
N LEU A 166 9.92 -3.24 -12.24
CA LEU A 166 8.78 -2.66 -12.97
C LEU A 166 7.48 -3.41 -12.71
N PRO A 167 7.42 -4.77 -12.73
CA PRO A 167 6.20 -5.49 -12.37
C PRO A 167 5.76 -5.22 -10.92
N MET A 168 6.71 -5.18 -9.98
CA MET A 168 6.42 -4.85 -8.58
C MET A 168 5.91 -3.41 -8.44
N GLY A 169 6.55 -2.45 -9.10
CA GLY A 169 6.10 -1.07 -9.14
C GLY A 169 4.70 -0.94 -9.75
N GLY A 170 4.44 -1.60 -10.88
CA GLY A 170 3.14 -1.62 -11.54
C GLY A 170 2.04 -2.18 -10.63
N ALA A 171 2.32 -3.23 -9.85
CA ALA A 171 1.38 -3.79 -8.89
C ALA A 171 1.05 -2.84 -7.73
N ILE A 172 2.04 -2.09 -7.22
CA ILE A 172 1.86 -1.18 -6.08
C ILE A 172 1.16 0.13 -6.49
N TRP A 173 1.57 0.73 -7.62
CA TRP A 173 1.08 2.04 -8.05
C TRP A 173 0.03 1.98 -9.16
N SER A 174 -0.36 0.77 -9.61
CA SER A 174 -1.38 0.57 -10.65
C SER A 174 -1.13 1.40 -11.91
N CYS A 175 0.13 1.49 -12.34
CA CYS A 175 0.52 2.22 -13.55
C CYS A 175 1.23 1.32 -14.57
N PRO A 176 1.22 1.68 -15.87
CA PRO A 176 2.00 0.96 -16.87
C PRO A 176 3.50 0.94 -16.52
N SER A 177 4.17 -0.17 -16.82
CA SER A 177 5.60 -0.38 -16.53
C SER A 177 6.51 0.70 -17.13
N ASN A 178 6.20 1.23 -18.31
CA ASN A 178 7.00 2.29 -18.93
C ASN A 178 6.86 3.62 -18.19
N THR A 179 5.69 3.92 -17.63
CA THR A 179 5.47 5.12 -16.80
C THR A 179 6.25 5.04 -15.49
N MET A 180 6.41 3.83 -14.95
CA MET A 180 7.15 3.59 -13.71
C MET A 180 8.63 3.98 -13.80
N LEU A 181 9.25 3.93 -14.98
CA LEU A 181 10.64 4.38 -15.17
C LEU A 181 10.82 5.88 -14.89
N ASN A 182 9.78 6.69 -15.11
CA ASN A 182 9.80 8.13 -14.85
C ASN A 182 9.43 8.48 -13.40
N PHE A 183 9.09 7.48 -12.57
CA PHE A 183 8.67 7.71 -11.19
C PHE A 183 9.85 8.19 -10.33
N PRO A 184 9.66 9.12 -9.38
CA PRO A 184 10.74 9.60 -8.52
C PRO A 184 11.39 8.46 -7.70
N ALA A 185 12.69 8.24 -7.90
CA ALA A 185 13.42 7.14 -7.26
C ALA A 185 13.43 7.26 -5.74
N THR A 186 13.54 8.49 -5.21
CA THR A 186 13.50 8.74 -3.77
C THR A 186 12.19 8.26 -3.14
N THR A 187 11.05 8.59 -3.74
CA THR A 187 9.73 8.13 -3.29
C THR A 187 9.63 6.61 -3.36
N PHE A 188 10.08 6.02 -4.46
CA PHE A 188 10.06 4.58 -4.68
C PHE A 188 10.87 3.81 -3.62
N VAL A 189 12.13 4.20 -3.42
CA VAL A 189 13.06 3.53 -2.50
C VAL A 189 12.62 3.72 -1.05
N ASN A 190 12.12 4.91 -0.67
CA ASN A 190 11.57 5.14 0.66
C ASN A 190 10.32 4.29 0.91
N PHE A 191 9.45 4.13 -0.09
CA PHE A 191 8.32 3.21 0.01
C PHE A 191 8.81 1.78 0.24
N PHE A 192 9.76 1.29 -0.55
CA PHE A 192 10.31 -0.06 -0.40
C PHE A 192 10.92 -0.28 0.99
N GLU A 193 11.61 0.73 1.53
CA GLU A 193 12.18 0.63 2.87
C GLU A 193 11.12 0.55 3.96
N ASN A 194 10.16 1.46 3.94
CA ASN A 194 9.12 1.55 4.96
C ASN A 194 8.33 0.24 5.04
N HIS A 195 8.10 -0.40 3.89
CA HIS A 195 7.39 -1.66 3.77
C HIS A 195 8.28 -2.91 3.86
N GLY A 196 9.58 -2.75 4.16
CA GLY A 196 10.53 -3.86 4.33
C GLY A 196 10.87 -4.64 3.06
N LEU A 197 10.58 -4.08 1.88
CA LEU A 197 10.86 -4.69 0.58
C LEU A 197 12.36 -4.66 0.22
N LEU A 198 13.13 -3.75 0.82
CA LEU A 198 14.61 -3.79 0.74
C LEU A 198 15.23 -4.77 1.73
N SER A 199 14.47 -5.27 2.71
CA SER A 199 15.01 -6.06 3.81
C SER A 199 14.91 -7.57 3.54
N LEU A 200 16.00 -8.30 3.79
CA LEU A 200 16.01 -9.78 3.76
C LEU A 200 15.60 -10.40 5.10
N LYS A 201 15.80 -9.66 6.20
CA LYS A 201 15.46 -10.04 7.58
C LYS A 201 14.70 -8.89 8.25
N ASN A 202 14.03 -9.15 9.36
CA ASN A 202 13.29 -8.14 10.13
C ASN A 202 12.29 -7.34 9.28
N ARG A 203 11.55 -8.07 8.41
CA ARG A 203 10.43 -7.48 7.67
C ARG A 203 9.31 -7.14 8.64
N PRO A 204 8.59 -6.04 8.43
CA PRO A 204 7.45 -5.71 9.28
C PRO A 204 6.35 -6.77 9.10
N GLN A 205 5.65 -7.08 10.18
CA GLN A 205 4.45 -7.92 10.12
C GLN A 205 3.37 -7.15 9.37
N TRP A 206 2.76 -7.80 8.37
CA TRP A 206 1.63 -7.26 7.67
C TRP A 206 0.34 -7.63 8.38
N HIS A 207 -0.60 -6.69 8.36
CA HIS A 207 -1.90 -6.80 8.98
C HIS A 207 -2.98 -6.47 7.95
N THR A 208 -4.17 -6.99 8.18
CA THR A 208 -5.40 -6.56 7.50
C THR A 208 -6.51 -6.41 8.52
N LEU A 209 -7.60 -5.73 8.16
CA LEU A 209 -8.74 -5.55 9.05
C LEU A 209 -9.63 -6.79 9.01
N LYS A 210 -9.98 -7.32 10.19
CA LYS A 210 -10.78 -8.55 10.30
C LYS A 210 -12.11 -8.43 9.55
N ASN A 211 -12.78 -7.29 9.70
CA ASN A 211 -14.09 -6.97 9.12
C ASN A 211 -14.01 -5.95 7.98
N LYS A 212 -12.87 -5.89 7.27
CA LYS A 212 -12.63 -5.03 6.11
C LYS A 212 -12.63 -3.53 6.43
N SER A 213 -12.24 -2.72 5.44
CA SER A 213 -12.07 -1.28 5.61
C SER A 213 -13.36 -0.51 5.94
N LYS A 214 -14.53 -0.98 5.49
CA LYS A 214 -15.83 -0.37 5.82
C LYS A 214 -16.10 -0.30 7.33
N GLU A 215 -15.54 -1.22 8.12
CA GLU A 215 -15.87 -1.33 9.55
C GLU A 215 -15.30 -0.15 10.33
N TYR A 216 -14.04 0.20 10.06
CA TYR A 216 -13.44 1.35 10.71
C TYR A 216 -14.03 2.66 10.20
N VAL A 217 -14.43 2.74 8.92
CA VAL A 217 -15.15 3.89 8.36
C VAL A 217 -16.46 4.09 9.11
N ARG A 218 -17.22 3.01 9.34
CA ARG A 218 -18.46 3.03 10.13
C ARG A 218 -18.22 3.46 11.58
N ALA A 219 -17.16 2.98 12.22
CA ALA A 219 -16.82 3.37 13.59
C ALA A 219 -16.46 4.87 13.70
N LEU A 220 -15.78 5.42 12.68
CA LEU A 220 -15.51 6.85 12.59
C LEU A 220 -16.79 7.66 12.36
N GLU A 221 -17.65 7.24 11.43
CA GLU A 221 -18.96 7.84 11.16
C GLU A 221 -19.79 7.96 12.45
N ILE A 222 -20.00 6.84 13.16
CA ILE A 222 -20.73 6.79 14.43
C ILE A 222 -20.09 7.72 15.48
N SER A 223 -18.77 7.82 15.51
CA SER A 223 -18.06 8.67 16.47
C SER A 223 -18.27 10.15 16.19
N ILE A 224 -18.29 10.54 14.91
CA ILE A 224 -18.45 11.93 14.47
C ILE A 224 -19.90 12.39 14.65
N GLU A 225 -20.88 11.57 14.27
CA GLU A 225 -22.31 11.91 14.33
C GLU A 225 -22.84 12.17 15.75
N LYS A 226 -22.10 11.76 16.80
CA LYS A 226 -22.44 12.12 18.19
C LYS A 226 -22.42 13.62 18.44
N ASN A 227 -21.52 14.36 17.79
CA ASN A 227 -21.24 15.77 18.08
C ASN A 227 -21.10 16.63 16.80
N GLY A 228 -21.39 16.09 15.63
CA GLY A 228 -21.23 16.77 14.33
C GLY A 228 -22.15 16.20 13.26
N ILE A 229 -22.10 16.80 12.07
CA ILE A 229 -22.98 16.46 10.95
C ILE A 229 -22.14 15.94 9.78
N ILE A 230 -22.60 14.86 9.12
CA ILE A 230 -22.03 14.37 7.87
C ILE A 230 -23.05 14.55 6.76
N LYS A 231 -22.69 15.30 5.72
CA LYS A 231 -23.49 15.54 4.52
C LYS A 231 -22.90 14.78 3.34
N LYS A 232 -23.67 13.85 2.78
CA LYS A 232 -23.32 13.03 1.61
C LYS A 232 -23.99 13.58 0.35
N LYS A 233 -23.42 13.33 -0.82
CA LYS A 233 -23.88 13.86 -2.12
C LYS A 233 -23.95 15.40 -2.16
N TYR A 234 -22.93 16.05 -1.60
CA TYR A 234 -22.79 17.52 -1.61
C TYR A 234 -21.77 17.97 -2.66
#